data_AF-A0A969EXE4-F1
#
_entry.id   AF-A0A969EXE4-F1
#
_cell.length_a   1.000
_cell.length_b   1.000
_cell.length_c   1.000
_cell.angle_alpha   90.00
_cell.angle_beta   90.00
_cell.angle_gamma   90.00
#
_symmetry.space_group_name_H-M   'P 1'
#
loop_
_entity.id
_entity.type
_entity.pdbx_description
1 polymer ?
#
loop_
_entity_poly.entity_id
_entity_poly.type
_entity_poly.pdbx_seq_one_letter_code
_entity_poly.pdbx_strand_id
1 'polypeptide(L)'
;MHQVSGNDRNNPHAHIVIHDRDPDTGKTVAQLSNQHSTEYLRRLWAETVNAALESAGQQIRVDHRSYQKQGITKQPNSGIEAQDSNKSKRNWSQ
;
A
#
# COMPACT_ATOMS: atom_id res chain seq x y z
N MET A 1 5.42 6.26 13.35
CA MET A 1 4.66 7.15 14.25
C MET A 1 3.77 8.00 13.37
N HIS A 2 2.45 7.82 13.45
CA HIS A 2 1.47 8.58 12.64
C HIS A 2 1.48 10.04 13.11
N GLN A 3 1.81 10.98 12.23
CA GLN A 3 1.69 12.41 12.49
C GLN A 3 0.38 12.90 11.87
N VAL A 4 -0.59 13.27 12.72
CA VAL A 4 -1.89 13.77 12.26
C VAL A 4 -1.72 15.23 11.85
N SER A 5 -1.68 15.48 10.54
CA SER A 5 -1.80 16.84 9.98
C SER A 5 -2.92 16.87 8.92
N GLY A 6 -3.45 18.06 8.63
CA GLY A 6 -4.78 18.28 8.05
C GLY A 6 -5.12 17.43 6.80
N ASN A 7 -6.29 16.78 6.86
CA ASN A 7 -6.96 15.89 5.89
C ASN A 7 -6.84 14.36 6.12
N ASP A 8 -6.11 13.91 7.15
CA ASP A 8 -6.05 12.48 7.54
C ASP A 8 -7.42 11.85 7.83
N ARG A 9 -8.38 12.65 8.30
CA ARG A 9 -9.74 12.17 8.61
C ARG A 9 -10.45 11.58 7.38
N ASN A 10 -10.16 12.09 6.18
CA ASN A 10 -10.73 11.62 4.92
C ASN A 10 -9.81 10.65 4.18
N ASN A 11 -8.61 10.38 4.72
CA ASN A 11 -7.63 9.45 4.17
C ASN A 11 -7.05 8.59 5.30
N PRO A 12 -7.86 7.73 5.94
CA PRO A 12 -7.38 6.85 7.00
C PRO A 12 -6.34 5.88 6.43
N HIS A 13 -5.10 6.00 6.88
CA HIS A 13 -3.97 5.18 6.45
C HIS A 13 -3.15 4.72 7.65
N ALA A 14 -2.38 3.65 7.45
CA ALA A 14 -1.52 3.08 8.47
C ALA A 14 -0.12 2.84 7.90
N HIS A 15 0.90 3.14 8.72
CA HIS A 15 2.27 2.74 8.44
C HIS A 15 2.59 1.46 9.21
N ILE A 16 2.96 0.40 8.48
CA ILE A 16 3.36 -0.88 9.05
C ILE A 16 4.85 -1.05 8.76
N VAL A 17 5.65 -1.21 9.82
CA VAL A 17 7.08 -1.50 9.70
C VAL A 17 7.26 -3.00 9.90
N ILE A 18 7.88 -3.65 8.93
CA ILE A 18 8.12 -5.10 8.94
C ILE A 18 9.63 -5.34 8.89
N HIS A 19 10.14 -6.04 9.90
CA HIS A 19 11.46 -6.64 9.84
C HIS A 19 11.35 -7.98 9.13
N ASP A 20 11.73 -8.02 7.85
CA ASP A 20 11.59 -9.20 6.99
C ASP A 20 12.63 -10.30 7.28
N ARG A 21 13.68 -9.95 8.02
CA ARG A 21 14.75 -10.86 8.42
C ARG A 21 14.37 -11.54 9.73
N ASP A 22 14.42 -12.86 9.72
CA ASP A 22 14.37 -13.66 10.94
C ASP A 22 15.56 -13.27 11.86
N PRO A 23 15.31 -12.93 13.14
CA PRO A 23 16.35 -12.41 14.01
C PRO A 23 17.41 -13.47 14.38
N ASP A 24 17.03 -14.74 14.40
CA ASP A 24 17.91 -15.83 14.85
C ASP A 24 18.76 -16.38 13.69
N THR A 25 18.16 -16.53 12.51
CA THR A 25 18.78 -17.17 11.34
C THR A 25 19.24 -16.18 10.28
N GLY A 26 18.80 -14.92 10.34
CA GLY A 26 19.10 -13.88 9.35
C GLY A 26 18.49 -14.12 7.98
N LYS A 27 17.63 -15.15 7.83
CA LYS A 27 16.96 -15.48 6.56
C LYS A 27 15.80 -14.52 6.30
N THR A 28 15.55 -14.24 5.03
CA THR A 28 14.37 -13.48 4.62
C THR A 28 13.12 -14.38 4.74
N VAL A 29 12.08 -13.88 5.42
CA VAL A 29 10.87 -14.67 5.74
C VAL A 29 9.70 -14.29 4.85
N ALA A 30 9.29 -13.03 4.87
CA ALA A 30 8.15 -12.50 4.11
C ALA A 30 8.51 -12.07 2.68
N GLN A 31 9.81 -11.96 2.35
CA GLN A 31 10.32 -11.71 1.00
C GLN A 31 9.79 -10.41 0.38
N LEU A 32 9.65 -9.38 1.21
CA LEU A 32 9.03 -8.12 0.84
C LEU A 32 9.91 -7.25 -0.07
N SER A 33 11.16 -7.66 -0.28
CA SER A 33 12.09 -7.07 -1.27
C SER A 33 12.10 -7.77 -2.62
N ASN A 34 11.37 -8.87 -2.80
CA ASN A 34 11.40 -9.63 -4.06
C ASN A 34 10.62 -8.93 -5.18
N GLN A 35 10.95 -9.27 -6.43
CA GLN A 35 10.14 -8.88 -7.58
C GLN A 35 8.70 -9.38 -7.36
N HIS A 36 7.71 -8.52 -7.60
CA HIS A 36 6.27 -8.75 -7.38
C HIS A 36 5.76 -8.73 -5.92
N SER A 37 6.62 -8.51 -4.92
CA SER A 37 6.21 -8.34 -3.51
C SER A 37 5.12 -7.27 -3.33
N THR A 38 5.18 -6.18 -4.09
CA THR A 38 4.18 -5.12 -4.04
C THR A 38 2.79 -5.58 -4.52
N GLU A 39 2.72 -6.33 -5.61
CA GLU A 39 1.45 -6.86 -6.11
C GLU A 39 0.88 -7.89 -5.14
N TYR A 40 1.75 -8.74 -4.58
CA TYR A 40 1.39 -9.68 -3.53
C TYR A 40 0.78 -8.98 -2.31
N LEU A 41 1.44 -7.94 -1.78
CA LEU A 41 0.92 -7.16 -0.66
C LEU A 41 -0.40 -6.46 -0.98
N ARG A 42 -0.54 -5.88 -2.19
CA ARG A 42 -1.79 -5.24 -2.62
C ARG A 42 -2.95 -6.23 -2.66
N ARG A 43 -2.73 -7.43 -3.16
CA ARG A 43 -3.73 -8.50 -3.18
C ARG A 43 -4.10 -8.92 -1.76
N LEU A 44 -3.12 -9.21 -0.91
CA LEU A 44 -3.33 -9.61 0.49
C LEU A 44 -4.10 -8.53 1.27
N TRP A 45 -3.75 -7.26 1.05
CA TRP A 45 -4.45 -6.12 1.64
C TRP A 45 -5.92 -6.08 1.22
N ALA A 46 -6.21 -6.18 -0.08
CA ALA A 46 -7.58 -6.19 -0.57
C ALA A 46 -8.38 -7.38 -0.01
N GLU A 47 -7.80 -8.58 0.05
CA GLU A 47 -8.43 -9.76 0.66
C GLU A 47 -8.77 -9.51 2.14
N THR A 48 -7.81 -8.98 2.91
CA THR A 48 -7.97 -8.69 4.34
C THR A 48 -9.03 -7.62 4.60
N VAL A 49 -8.96 -6.49 3.88
CA VAL A 49 -9.92 -5.40 4.00
C VAL A 49 -11.32 -5.85 3.64
N ASN A 50 -11.47 -6.63 2.57
CA ASN A 50 -12.78 -7.13 2.15
C ASN A 50 -13.39 -8.09 3.17
N ALA A 51 -12.60 -8.98 3.77
CA ALA A 51 -13.08 -9.85 4.85
C ALA A 51 -13.53 -9.05 6.10
N ALA A 52 -12.80 -7.98 6.44
CA ALA A 52 -13.18 -7.07 7.53
C ALA A 52 -14.46 -6.28 7.21
N LEU A 53 -14.59 -5.79 5.98
CA LEU A 53 -15.80 -5.09 5.50
C LEU A 53 -17.02 -6.01 5.56
N GLU A 54 -16.89 -7.25 5.07
CA GLU A 54 -17.95 -8.26 5.12
C GLU A 54 -18.35 -8.59 6.57
N SER A 55 -17.38 -8.77 7.46
CA SER A 55 -17.62 -8.99 8.90
C SER A 55 -18.32 -7.81 9.58
N ALA A 56 -18.12 -6.60 9.06
CA ALA A 56 -18.82 -5.38 9.50
C ALA A 56 -20.16 -5.14 8.79
N GLY A 57 -20.65 -6.10 7.98
CA GLY A 57 -21.91 -6.00 7.24
C GLY A 57 -21.88 -5.02 6.06
N GLN A 58 -20.70 -4.59 5.62
CA GLN A 58 -20.54 -3.65 4.52
C GLN A 58 -20.52 -4.38 3.18
N GLN A 59 -21.32 -3.90 2.22
CA GLN A 59 -21.40 -4.46 0.86
C GLN A 59 -20.31 -3.92 -0.08
N ILE A 60 -19.56 -2.89 0.35
CA ILE A 60 -18.48 -2.31 -0.44
C ILE A 60 -17.28 -3.26 -0.51
N ARG A 61 -16.55 -3.22 -1.63
CA ARG A 61 -15.35 -4.03 -1.87
C ARG A 61 -14.23 -3.18 -2.44
N VAL A 62 -13.00 -3.52 -2.06
CA VAL A 62 -11.76 -2.97 -2.61
C VAL A 62 -11.20 -3.94 -3.65
N ASP A 63 -10.86 -3.42 -4.84
CA ASP A 63 -10.12 -4.16 -5.88
C ASP A 63 -8.73 -3.55 -6.03
N HIS A 64 -7.70 -4.38 -5.87
CA HIS A 64 -6.30 -3.97 -5.91
C HIS A 64 -5.77 -3.75 -7.34
N ARG A 65 -6.48 -4.24 -8.36
CA ARG A 65 -6.09 -4.12 -9.76
C ARG A 65 -6.24 -2.67 -10.21
N SER A 66 -5.43 -2.23 -11.18
CA SER A 66 -5.66 -0.92 -11.80
C SER A 66 -7.02 -0.87 -12.51
N TYR A 67 -7.60 0.32 -12.67
CA TYR A 67 -8.85 0.48 -13.42
C TYR A 67 -8.78 -0.13 -14.83
N GLN A 68 -7.64 0.01 -15.51
CA GLN A 68 -7.40 -0.64 -16.81
C GLN A 68 -7.52 -2.17 -16.71
N LYS A 69 -6.91 -2.81 -15.70
CA LYS A 69 -7.01 -4.27 -15.48
C LYS A 69 -8.43 -4.70 -15.07
N GLN A 70 -9.26 -3.77 -14.59
CA GLN A 70 -10.68 -4.02 -14.28
C GLN A 70 -11.59 -3.77 -15.50
N GLY A 71 -11.07 -3.29 -16.63
CA GLY A 71 -11.87 -2.88 -17.79
C GLY A 71 -12.65 -1.58 -17.56
N ILE A 72 -12.29 -0.79 -16.56
CA ILE A 72 -12.94 0.48 -16.22
C ILE A 72 -12.22 1.61 -16.95
N THR A 73 -12.93 2.25 -17.88
CA THR A 73 -12.47 3.49 -18.51
C THR A 73 -12.82 4.66 -17.60
N LYS A 74 -11.88 5.05 -16.73
CA LYS A 74 -12.00 6.23 -15.87
C LYS A 74 -10.84 7.18 -16.17
N GLN A 75 -11.17 8.43 -16.49
CA GLN A 75 -10.18 9.52 -16.54
C GLN A 75 -9.55 9.64 -15.15
N PRO A 76 -8.20 9.70 -15.03
CA PRO A 76 -7.57 9.90 -13.73
C PRO A 76 -8.13 11.19 -13.11
N ASN A 77 -8.76 11.04 -11.94
CA ASN A 77 -9.17 12.17 -11.14
C ASN A 77 -7.91 12.78 -10.52
N SER A 78 -7.50 13.94 -11.03
CA SER A 78 -6.44 14.79 -10.46
C SER A 78 -6.87 15.28 -9.07
N GLY A 79 -6.74 14.44 -8.05
CA GLY A 79 -7.13 14.81 -6.69
C GLY A 79 -7.09 13.61 -5.75
N ILE A 80 -5.92 13.26 -5.24
CA ILE A 80 -5.28 13.81 -4.04
C ILE A 80 -3.77 13.68 -4.32
N GLU A 81 -3.00 14.73 -4.07
CA GLU A 81 -1.60 14.82 -4.43
C GLU A 81 -0.79 13.59 -3.98
N ALA A 82 -0.01 13.07 -4.91
CA ALA A 82 1.23 12.37 -4.60
C ALA A 82 2.19 13.36 -3.91
N GLN A 83 1.93 13.72 -2.66
CA GLN A 83 2.91 14.42 -1.83
C GLN A 83 3.96 13.43 -1.35
N ASP A 84 4.81 12.99 -2.27
CA ASP A 84 6.19 12.60 -1.96
C ASP A 84 7.10 12.54 -3.20
N SER A 85 6.74 13.20 -4.31
CA SER A 85 7.65 13.37 -5.45
C SER A 85 8.49 14.65 -5.33
N ASN A 86 9.18 14.86 -4.20
CA ASN A 86 10.35 15.75 -4.18
C ASN A 86 11.30 15.44 -3.01
N LYS A 87 12.12 14.40 -3.14
CA LYS A 87 13.44 14.39 -2.48
C LYS A 87 14.51 14.06 -3.52
N SER A 88 15.08 15.15 -4.02
CA SER A 88 16.41 15.33 -4.61
C SER A 88 17.15 14.06 -5.05
N LYS A 89 17.49 14.03 -6.34
CA LYS A 89 18.66 13.33 -6.88
C LYS A 89 19.83 13.43 -5.89
N ARG A 90 20.16 12.34 -5.19
CA ARG A 90 21.43 12.20 -4.47
C ARG A 90 22.24 11.15 -5.20
N ASN A 91 23.25 11.64 -5.89
CA ASN A 91 24.34 10.87 -6.48
C ASN A 91 24.98 10.00 -5.40
N TRP A 92 25.14 8.72 -5.66
CA TRP A 92 26.00 7.84 -4.89
C TRP A 92 27.25 7.53 -5.72
N SER A 93 28.28 8.32 -5.50
CA SER A 93 29.67 7.88 -5.65
C SER A 93 30.37 8.26 -4.36
N GLN A 94 30.74 7.26 -3.56
CA GLN A 94 32.10 6.94 -3.11
C GLN A 94 32.11 5.49 -2.64
#